data_AF-A0AAF0HVD7-F1
#
_entry.id   AF-A0AAF0HVD7-F1
#
_cell.length_a   1.000
_cell.length_b   1.000
_cell.length_c   1.000
_cell.angle_alpha   90.00
_cell.angle_beta   90.00
_cell.angle_gamma   90.00
#
_symmetry.space_group_name_H-M   'P 1'
#
loop_
_entity.id
_entity.type
_entity.pdbx_description
1 polymer ?
#
loop_
_entity_poly.entity_id
_entity_poly.type
_entity_poly.pdbx_seq_one_letter_code
_entity_poly.pdbx_strand_id
1 'polypeptide(L)'
;MTEVVDAATFAPIEGTDPALPGDPFTRVRYSYGQLLGAEDFTAEQKYHLLRARLRNALLHGTGVVAGLDIVARQTIDPPATELRCTAGLAIDALGREIYVPEAVCLDITGLAANASFWASLSPSPAAVNPPPSEEGEAPSPAEVDADADAAPSSSPVDRRRCYVVLSYRACLTAQTPAIAAPCSDADNALAWSRVLDSYRLCLEPAAPEDPFETVRDWTRIDEPPALRTRMQALLTNVPPALARLYAHAEDTKLLLATVDLETIDDRTTVVALDSSVRALLPPVQSIAEIALGTRLVGPAAPAAAAHFRALSAIAASDGTAISVAVTFSAPLQPLSITPDSVRILRFDPTAGWTELTPASSNITGAVLTLTLGEDWTGDTLWQIALSGGGAQPILDLDGHPLAGFADDPTPPPGRGHDAVRIATFSPA
;
A
#
# COMPACT_ATOMS: atom_id res chain seq x y z
N MET A 1 -8.77 -33.97 -17.91
CA MET A 1 -9.85 -33.66 -18.87
C MET A 1 -10.55 -32.45 -18.29
N THR A 2 -9.96 -31.28 -18.50
CA THR A 2 -10.41 -30.02 -17.90
C THR A 2 -11.62 -29.55 -18.68
N GLU A 3 -12.80 -29.65 -18.07
CA GLU A 3 -14.04 -29.19 -18.69
C GLU A 3 -13.94 -27.66 -18.78
N VAL A 4 -13.78 -27.13 -19.99
CA VAL A 4 -13.84 -25.69 -20.23
C VAL A 4 -15.31 -25.30 -20.03
N VAL A 5 -15.64 -24.88 -18.81
CA VAL A 5 -17.01 -24.46 -18.50
C VAL A 5 -17.27 -23.13 -19.21
N ASP A 6 -18.20 -23.14 -20.15
CA ASP A 6 -18.53 -21.97 -20.98
C ASP A 6 -18.99 -20.79 -20.10
N ALA A 7 -18.46 -19.60 -20.39
CA ALA A 7 -18.79 -18.35 -19.69
C ALA A 7 -20.30 -18.03 -19.75
N ALA A 8 -21.02 -18.57 -20.74
CA ALA A 8 -22.49 -18.47 -20.85
C ALA A 8 -23.26 -19.19 -19.72
N THR A 9 -22.61 -20.07 -18.93
CA THR A 9 -23.23 -20.82 -17.83
C THR A 9 -23.35 -20.00 -16.54
N PHE A 10 -22.53 -18.96 -16.41
CA PHE A 10 -22.43 -18.15 -15.19
C PHE A 10 -22.75 -16.69 -15.51
N ALA A 11 -23.90 -16.21 -15.06
CA ALA A 11 -24.19 -14.79 -15.11
C ALA A 11 -23.58 -14.12 -13.86
N PRO A 12 -22.58 -13.22 -14.01
CA PRO A 12 -22.08 -12.47 -12.86
C PRO A 12 -23.22 -11.61 -12.31
N ILE A 13 -23.36 -11.56 -10.99
CA ILE A 13 -24.28 -10.62 -10.36
C ILE A 13 -23.66 -9.22 -10.50
N GLU A 14 -24.18 -8.41 -11.42
CA GLU A 14 -23.81 -7.01 -11.53
C GLU A 14 -24.30 -6.25 -10.30
N GLY A 15 -23.35 -5.76 -9.48
CA GLY A 15 -23.66 -4.95 -8.32
C GLY A 15 -24.17 -5.76 -7.12
N THR A 16 -23.39 -5.70 -6.04
CA THR A 16 -23.69 -6.18 -4.69
C THR A 16 -23.88 -7.70 -4.54
N ASP A 17 -22.86 -8.29 -3.90
CA ASP A 17 -22.92 -9.54 -3.14
C ASP A 17 -24.33 -9.80 -2.54
N PRO A 18 -24.96 -10.96 -2.77
CA PRO A 18 -26.34 -11.20 -2.39
C PRO A 18 -26.56 -11.19 -0.87
N ALA A 19 -25.49 -11.29 -0.07
CA ALA A 19 -25.57 -11.10 1.36
C ALA A 19 -25.79 -9.62 1.77
N LEU A 20 -25.58 -8.67 0.85
CA LEU A 20 -25.52 -7.23 1.10
C LEU A 20 -26.62 -6.44 0.37
N PRO A 21 -27.12 -5.33 0.97
CA PRO A 21 -26.96 -4.97 2.38
C PRO A 21 -27.70 -5.96 3.30
N GLY A 22 -27.24 -6.08 4.55
CA GLY A 22 -27.87 -6.93 5.57
C GLY A 22 -27.35 -6.65 6.99
N ASP A 23 -27.99 -7.26 7.99
CA ASP A 23 -27.62 -7.10 9.40
C ASP A 23 -27.19 -8.46 10.04
N PRO A 24 -25.92 -8.63 10.43
CA PRO A 24 -25.44 -9.85 11.11
C PRO A 24 -25.94 -10.02 12.56
N PHE A 25 -26.71 -9.07 13.09
CA PHE A 25 -27.23 -9.09 14.46
C PHE A 25 -28.75 -9.26 14.55
N THR A 26 -29.45 -9.22 13.40
CA THR A 26 -30.90 -9.48 13.33
C THR A 26 -31.14 -10.83 12.66
N ARG A 27 -31.99 -11.66 13.26
CA ARG A 27 -32.40 -12.96 12.73
C ARG A 27 -33.91 -13.13 12.77
N VAL A 28 -34.44 -13.97 11.89
CA VAL A 28 -35.86 -14.34 11.88
C VAL A 28 -36.22 -15.03 13.19
N ARG A 29 -37.34 -14.63 13.80
CA ARG A 29 -37.91 -15.30 14.96
C ARG A 29 -39.14 -16.08 14.50
N TYR A 30 -39.02 -17.40 14.45
CA TYR A 30 -40.15 -18.27 14.11
C TYR A 30 -41.20 -18.29 15.21
N SER A 31 -42.46 -18.19 14.80
CA SER A 31 -43.64 -18.35 15.66
C SER A 31 -44.59 -19.39 15.08
N TYR A 32 -45.31 -20.11 15.94
CA TYR A 32 -46.29 -21.09 15.49
C TYR A 32 -47.39 -20.43 14.65
N GLY A 33 -47.69 -21.01 13.49
CA GLY A 33 -48.69 -20.48 12.56
C GLY A 33 -48.22 -19.29 11.71
N GLN A 34 -46.95 -18.88 11.81
CA GLN A 34 -46.37 -17.85 10.96
C GLN A 34 -46.22 -18.35 9.51
N LEU A 35 -46.67 -17.55 8.55
CA LEU A 35 -46.42 -17.77 7.13
C LEU A 35 -45.02 -17.25 6.79
N LEU A 36 -44.19 -18.09 6.17
CA LEU A 36 -42.83 -17.76 5.75
C LEU A 36 -42.77 -17.50 4.25
N GLY A 37 -42.15 -16.39 3.85
CA GLY A 37 -41.90 -16.02 2.46
C GLY A 37 -40.43 -16.13 2.06
N ALA A 38 -40.13 -15.86 0.80
CA ALA A 38 -38.76 -15.81 0.28
C ALA A 38 -37.89 -14.78 1.02
N GLU A 39 -38.48 -13.67 1.47
CA GLU A 39 -37.79 -12.63 2.25
C GLU A 39 -37.31 -13.14 3.61
N ASP A 40 -38.10 -13.98 4.30
CA ASP A 40 -37.71 -14.56 5.59
C ASP A 40 -36.49 -15.49 5.43
N PHE A 41 -36.51 -16.37 4.42
CA PHE A 41 -35.39 -17.26 4.13
C PHE A 41 -34.14 -16.50 3.67
N THR A 42 -34.33 -15.41 2.91
CA THR A 42 -33.24 -14.51 2.52
C THR A 42 -32.63 -13.84 3.75
N ALA A 43 -33.46 -13.37 4.69
CA ALA A 43 -32.99 -12.77 5.94
C ALA A 43 -32.23 -13.78 6.81
N GLU A 44 -32.71 -15.03 6.89
CA GLU A 44 -32.01 -16.11 7.58
C GLU A 44 -30.64 -16.43 6.93
N GLN A 45 -30.58 -16.54 5.60
CA GLN A 45 -29.32 -16.78 4.88
C GLN A 45 -28.32 -15.65 5.10
N LYS A 46 -28.76 -14.40 4.98
CA LYS A 46 -27.94 -13.21 5.25
C LYS A 46 -27.38 -13.20 6.66
N TYR A 47 -28.19 -13.54 7.67
CA TYR A 47 -27.75 -13.60 9.06
C TYR A 47 -26.54 -14.54 9.22
N HIS A 48 -26.64 -15.77 8.71
CA HIS A 48 -25.55 -16.74 8.83
C HIS A 48 -24.30 -16.36 8.04
N LEU A 49 -24.47 -15.91 6.78
CA LEU A 49 -23.35 -15.47 5.94
C LEU A 49 -22.60 -14.28 6.54
N LEU A 50 -23.32 -13.23 6.94
CA LEU A 50 -22.71 -12.04 7.51
C LEU A 50 -22.09 -12.31 8.89
N ARG A 51 -22.65 -13.23 9.68
CA ARG A 51 -22.04 -13.65 10.96
C ARG A 51 -20.73 -14.42 10.75
N ALA A 52 -20.64 -15.24 9.69
CA ALA A 52 -19.40 -15.92 9.32
C ALA A 52 -18.34 -14.90 8.87
N ARG A 53 -18.69 -14.00 7.95
CA ARG A 53 -17.78 -12.95 7.46
C ARG A 53 -17.30 -12.03 8.56
N LEU A 54 -18.17 -11.64 9.49
CA LEU A 54 -17.81 -10.85 10.65
C LEU A 54 -16.73 -11.56 11.51
N ARG A 55 -16.87 -12.87 11.74
CA ARG A 55 -15.88 -13.66 12.48
C ARG A 55 -14.57 -13.74 11.71
N ASN A 56 -14.63 -14.00 10.40
CA ASN A 56 -13.45 -14.09 9.56
C ASN A 56 -12.69 -12.76 9.54
N ALA A 57 -13.36 -11.64 9.23
CA ALA A 57 -12.73 -10.33 9.21
C ALA A 57 -12.13 -9.92 10.57
N LEU A 58 -12.82 -10.20 11.69
CA LEU A 58 -12.38 -9.76 13.02
C LEU A 58 -11.36 -10.68 13.70
N LEU A 59 -11.47 -11.98 13.51
CA LEU A 59 -10.62 -12.96 14.20
C LEU A 59 -9.49 -13.46 13.30
N HIS A 60 -9.75 -13.52 12.00
CA HIS A 60 -8.84 -14.09 11.01
C HIS A 60 -8.26 -13.05 10.06
N GLY A 61 -8.79 -11.82 9.99
CA GLY A 61 -8.28 -10.78 9.09
C GLY A 61 -8.42 -11.13 7.61
N THR A 62 -7.47 -10.67 6.81
CA THR A 62 -7.41 -10.84 5.35
C THR A 62 -6.09 -11.51 4.96
N GLY A 63 -6.11 -12.35 3.92
CA GLY A 63 -4.91 -13.05 3.44
C GLY A 63 -5.18 -14.42 2.81
N VAL A 64 -4.11 -15.04 2.34
CA VAL A 64 -4.11 -16.42 1.85
C VAL A 64 -4.05 -17.39 3.03
N VAL A 65 -4.96 -18.36 3.05
CA VAL A 65 -5.01 -19.43 4.05
C VAL A 65 -4.09 -20.57 3.65
N ALA A 66 -4.21 -21.03 2.40
CA ALA A 66 -3.39 -22.10 1.83
C ALA A 66 -3.41 -22.06 0.31
N GLY A 67 -2.31 -22.48 -0.34
CA GLY A 67 -2.22 -22.56 -1.80
C GLY A 67 -2.13 -21.19 -2.47
N LEU A 68 -2.85 -21.01 -3.59
CA LEU A 68 -2.87 -19.79 -4.39
C LEU A 68 -1.47 -19.33 -4.84
N ASP A 69 -0.60 -20.29 -5.15
CA ASP A 69 0.73 -19.98 -5.63
C ASP A 69 0.70 -19.52 -7.09
N ILE A 70 1.49 -18.49 -7.44
CA ILE A 70 1.59 -18.01 -8.82
C ILE A 70 2.92 -18.49 -9.39
N VAL A 71 2.84 -19.25 -10.47
CA VAL A 71 4.00 -19.78 -11.19
C VAL A 71 3.95 -19.29 -12.63
N ALA A 72 5.03 -18.67 -13.10
CA ALA A 72 5.17 -18.35 -14.52
C ALA A 72 5.65 -19.58 -15.29
N ARG A 73 5.02 -19.86 -16.43
CA ARG A 73 5.43 -20.90 -17.37
C ARG A 73 5.63 -20.27 -18.75
N GLN A 74 6.85 -20.40 -19.27
CA GLN A 74 7.18 -19.98 -20.62
C GLN A 74 7.48 -21.23 -21.45
N THR A 75 6.81 -21.34 -22.59
CA THR A 75 7.00 -22.42 -23.56
C THR A 75 7.67 -21.82 -24.79
N ILE A 76 8.63 -22.55 -25.38
CA ILE A 76 9.43 -22.07 -26.51
C ILE A 76 8.74 -22.43 -27.85
N ASP A 77 8.11 -23.59 -27.93
CA ASP A 77 7.48 -24.10 -29.15
C ASP A 77 6.16 -24.87 -28.85
N PRO A 78 4.98 -24.31 -29.21
CA PRO A 78 4.78 -22.94 -29.67
C PRO A 78 5.11 -21.93 -28.55
N PRO A 79 5.55 -20.71 -28.90
CA PRO A 79 5.90 -19.69 -27.91
C PRO A 79 4.65 -19.21 -27.17
N ALA A 80 4.62 -19.44 -25.85
CA ALA A 80 3.49 -19.07 -25.00
C ALA A 80 3.97 -18.71 -23.59
N THR A 81 3.37 -17.68 -23.01
CA THR A 81 3.65 -17.21 -21.65
C THR A 81 2.36 -17.29 -20.82
N GLU A 82 2.37 -18.12 -19.79
CA GLU A 82 1.23 -18.35 -18.90
C GLU A 82 1.59 -18.02 -17.44
N LEU A 83 0.67 -17.41 -16.72
CA LEU A 83 0.69 -17.33 -15.27
C LEU A 83 -0.29 -18.34 -14.69
N ARG A 84 0.22 -19.32 -13.95
CA ARG A 84 -0.60 -20.35 -13.32
C ARG A 84 -0.80 -20.06 -11.84
N CYS A 85 -2.05 -19.85 -11.43
CA CYS A 85 -2.46 -19.81 -10.04
C CYS A 85 -2.84 -21.22 -9.57
N THR A 86 -2.27 -21.74 -8.48
CA THR A 86 -2.66 -23.05 -7.95
C THR A 86 -3.97 -22.99 -7.19
N ALA A 87 -4.60 -24.15 -6.99
CA ALA A 87 -5.74 -24.28 -6.07
C ALA A 87 -5.39 -23.74 -4.67
N GLY A 88 -6.40 -23.25 -3.95
CA GLY A 88 -6.21 -22.71 -2.62
C GLY A 88 -7.42 -21.97 -2.06
N LEU A 89 -7.23 -21.39 -0.88
CA LEU A 89 -8.25 -20.68 -0.11
C LEU A 89 -7.68 -19.37 0.42
N ALA A 90 -8.47 -18.30 0.32
CA ALA A 90 -8.17 -16.99 0.87
C ALA A 90 -9.37 -16.40 1.60
N ILE A 91 -9.11 -15.38 2.41
CA ILE A 91 -10.11 -14.51 3.04
C ILE A 91 -9.80 -13.08 2.61
N ASP A 92 -10.80 -12.35 2.14
CA ASP A 92 -10.64 -10.93 1.78
C ASP A 92 -10.91 -9.98 2.96
N ALA A 93 -10.76 -8.67 2.72
CA ALA A 93 -10.93 -7.64 3.75
C ALA A 93 -12.38 -7.52 4.28
N LEU A 94 -13.38 -8.06 3.57
CA LEU A 94 -14.76 -8.14 4.04
C LEU A 94 -15.07 -9.46 4.76
N GLY A 95 -14.07 -10.34 4.93
CA GLY A 95 -14.20 -11.64 5.57
C GLY A 95 -14.81 -12.72 4.67
N ARG A 96 -14.89 -12.48 3.35
CA ARG A 96 -15.41 -13.45 2.39
C ARG A 96 -14.36 -14.50 2.08
N GLU A 97 -14.79 -15.75 2.09
CA GLU A 97 -13.95 -16.89 1.71
C GLU A 97 -13.89 -16.96 0.17
N ILE A 98 -12.66 -17.05 -0.36
CA ILE A 98 -12.40 -17.19 -1.79
C ILE A 98 -11.73 -18.53 -2.01
N TYR A 99 -12.48 -19.48 -2.52
CA TYR A 99 -12.00 -20.84 -2.80
C TYR A 99 -11.73 -21.02 -4.29
N VAL A 100 -10.48 -21.38 -4.61
CA VAL A 100 -10.03 -21.74 -5.96
C VAL A 100 -9.84 -23.26 -5.98
N PRO A 101 -10.76 -24.03 -6.59
CA PRO A 101 -10.78 -25.48 -6.47
C PRO A 101 -9.66 -26.17 -7.26
N GLU A 102 -9.27 -25.58 -8.39
CA GLU A 102 -8.29 -26.13 -9.32
C GLU A 102 -7.34 -25.03 -9.82
N ALA A 103 -6.19 -25.44 -10.37
CA ALA A 103 -5.24 -24.47 -10.91
C ALA A 103 -5.80 -23.75 -12.14
N VAL A 104 -5.63 -22.43 -12.19
CA VAL A 104 -6.09 -21.56 -13.28
C VAL A 104 -4.88 -21.00 -14.01
N CYS A 105 -4.89 -21.07 -15.35
CA CYS A 105 -3.88 -20.43 -16.18
C CYS A 105 -4.43 -19.14 -16.79
N LEU A 106 -3.65 -18.07 -16.69
CA LEU A 106 -3.84 -16.84 -17.44
C LEU A 106 -2.84 -16.83 -18.60
N ASP A 107 -3.31 -16.92 -19.83
CA ASP A 107 -2.48 -16.67 -21.00
C ASP A 107 -2.23 -15.17 -21.12
N ILE A 108 -0.96 -14.79 -21.04
CA ILE A 108 -0.51 -13.40 -21.15
C ILE A 108 0.36 -13.16 -22.38
N THR A 109 0.48 -14.16 -23.28
CA THR A 109 1.37 -14.11 -24.45
C THR A 109 1.13 -12.86 -25.30
N GLY A 110 -0.14 -12.52 -25.55
CA GLY A 110 -0.56 -11.36 -26.34
C GLY A 110 -0.84 -10.10 -25.54
N LEU A 111 -0.46 -10.02 -24.26
CA LEU A 111 -0.81 -8.89 -23.39
C LEU A 111 -0.22 -7.56 -23.92
N ALA A 112 1.01 -7.61 -24.46
CA ALA A 112 1.68 -6.47 -25.08
C ALA A 112 0.96 -5.94 -26.34
N ALA A 113 0.22 -6.78 -27.06
CA ALA A 113 -0.56 -6.36 -28.23
C ALA A 113 -1.73 -5.44 -27.84
N ASN A 114 -2.18 -5.48 -26.58
CA ASN A 114 -3.16 -4.54 -26.05
C ASN A 114 -2.46 -3.27 -25.54
N ALA A 115 -2.17 -2.35 -26.46
CA ALA A 115 -1.39 -1.14 -26.19
C ALA A 115 -1.97 -0.28 -25.04
N SER A 116 -3.29 -0.19 -24.89
CA SER A 116 -3.91 0.63 -23.84
C SER A 116 -3.73 0.02 -22.46
N PHE A 117 -3.90 -1.31 -22.34
CA PHE A 117 -3.64 -2.00 -21.08
C PHE A 117 -2.14 -2.00 -20.74
N TRP A 118 -1.28 -2.29 -21.73
CA TRP A 118 0.18 -2.30 -21.54
C TRP A 118 0.71 -0.94 -21.07
N ALA A 119 0.27 0.16 -21.69
CA ALA A 119 0.64 1.52 -21.29
C ALA A 119 0.14 1.90 -19.88
N SER A 120 -0.94 1.28 -19.41
CA SER A 120 -1.47 1.53 -18.06
C SER A 120 -0.66 0.84 -16.95
N LEU A 121 0.17 -0.15 -17.29
CA LEU A 121 0.99 -0.87 -16.33
C LEU A 121 2.04 0.05 -15.68
N SER A 122 2.28 -0.19 -14.39
CA SER A 122 3.29 0.53 -13.61
C SER A 122 4.69 0.34 -14.20
N PRO A 123 5.60 1.33 -14.13
CA PRO A 123 6.99 1.12 -14.50
C PRO A 123 7.66 0.10 -13.55
N SER A 124 8.51 -0.78 -14.09
CA SER A 124 9.28 -1.71 -13.25
C SER A 124 10.38 -0.96 -12.48
N PRO A 125 10.63 -1.24 -11.19
CA PRO A 125 11.64 -0.54 -10.39
C PRO A 125 13.08 -0.73 -10.90
N ALA A 126 13.34 -1.75 -11.73
CA ALA A 126 14.65 -1.92 -12.38
C ALA A 126 14.93 -0.90 -13.50
N ALA A 127 13.97 -0.04 -13.85
CA ALA A 127 14.16 1.03 -14.83
C ALA A 127 14.77 2.32 -14.23
N VAL A 128 15.02 2.37 -12.93
CA VAL A 128 15.71 3.51 -12.28
C VAL A 128 17.22 3.23 -12.26
N ASN A 129 17.88 3.65 -13.34
CA ASN A 129 19.32 3.78 -13.64
C ASN A 129 20.38 3.03 -12.79
N PRO A 130 21.38 2.38 -13.44
CA PRO A 130 22.59 1.94 -12.74
C PRO A 130 23.38 3.15 -12.20
N PRO A 131 24.16 2.98 -11.11
CA PRO A 131 24.98 4.05 -10.55
C PRO A 131 26.04 4.53 -11.56
N PRO A 132 26.44 5.81 -11.54
CA PRO A 132 27.58 6.27 -12.33
C PRO A 132 28.82 5.51 -11.86
N SER A 133 29.40 4.70 -12.73
CA SER A 133 30.70 4.09 -12.48
C SER A 133 31.75 5.19 -12.40
N GLU A 134 32.31 5.37 -11.21
CA GLU A 134 33.45 6.23 -10.93
C GLU A 134 34.74 5.69 -11.57
N GLU A 135 35.47 6.63 -12.18
CA GLU A 135 36.92 6.69 -12.41
C GLU A 135 37.61 5.65 -13.32
N GLY A 136 38.07 6.14 -14.47
CA GLY A 136 38.99 5.46 -15.38
C GLY A 136 39.74 6.47 -16.24
N GLU A 137 40.87 6.93 -15.68
CA GLU A 137 42.04 7.58 -16.27
C GLU A 137 42.14 7.55 -17.81
N ALA A 138 42.34 8.74 -18.41
CA ALA A 138 42.58 8.88 -19.84
C ALA A 138 44.01 8.45 -20.23
N PRO A 139 44.19 7.73 -21.35
CA PRO A 139 45.38 7.87 -22.16
C PRO A 139 45.07 8.53 -23.52
N SER A 140 46.09 9.24 -24.02
CA SER A 140 46.09 10.08 -25.20
C SER A 140 46.30 9.28 -26.52
N PRO A 141 46.32 9.92 -27.70
CA PRO A 141 45.80 9.35 -28.95
C PRO A 141 46.84 8.55 -29.74
N ALA A 142 46.40 7.43 -30.32
CA ALA A 142 47.02 6.80 -31.46
C ALA A 142 45.93 6.37 -32.46
N GLU A 143 46.18 6.70 -33.73
CA GLU A 143 45.25 6.64 -34.85
C GLU A 143 45.06 5.22 -35.44
N VAL A 144 44.05 5.12 -36.33
CA VAL A 144 43.77 4.10 -37.38
C VAL A 144 43.28 2.73 -36.85
N ASP A 145 42.15 2.14 -37.24
CA ASP A 145 41.52 2.03 -38.56
C ASP A 145 39.97 1.99 -38.50
N ALA A 146 39.36 2.46 -39.58
CA ALA A 146 37.94 2.37 -39.86
C ALA A 146 37.59 0.97 -40.36
N ASP A 147 36.69 0.29 -39.65
CA ASP A 147 35.69 -0.58 -40.26
C ASP A 147 34.47 -0.67 -39.34
N ALA A 148 33.31 -0.41 -39.94
CA ALA A 148 32.03 -0.41 -39.30
C ALA A 148 31.59 -1.86 -39.02
N ASP A 149 31.23 -2.14 -37.77
CA ASP A 149 30.08 -2.99 -37.49
C ASP A 149 29.39 -2.51 -36.21
N ALA A 150 28.09 -2.31 -36.33
CA ALA A 150 27.24 -1.62 -35.38
C ALA A 150 27.29 -2.26 -33.99
N ALA A 151 27.62 -1.46 -32.98
CA ALA A 151 27.16 -1.73 -31.62
C ALA A 151 25.63 -1.88 -31.68
N PRO A 152 25.02 -2.93 -31.09
CA PRO A 152 23.58 -3.02 -31.06
C PRO A 152 23.09 -1.84 -30.22
N SER A 153 22.42 -0.90 -30.88
CA SER A 153 21.55 0.06 -30.22
C SER A 153 20.44 -0.75 -29.56
N SER A 154 20.65 -1.19 -28.32
CA SER A 154 19.59 -1.81 -27.53
C SER A 154 18.55 -0.73 -27.28
N SER A 155 17.48 -0.75 -28.06
CA SER A 155 16.25 -0.03 -27.74
C SER A 155 15.94 -0.24 -26.24
N PRO A 156 15.50 0.79 -25.50
CA PRO A 156 15.18 0.63 -24.10
C PRO A 156 14.13 -0.48 -23.97
N VAL A 157 14.46 -1.53 -23.21
CA VAL A 157 13.55 -2.65 -22.96
C VAL A 157 12.35 -2.09 -22.18
N ASP A 158 11.17 -2.09 -22.77
CA ASP A 158 9.94 -1.56 -22.16
C ASP A 158 9.46 -2.53 -21.06
N ARG A 159 10.02 -2.35 -19.86
CA ARG A 159 9.72 -3.17 -18.69
C ARG A 159 8.55 -2.59 -17.90
N ARG A 160 7.53 -3.41 -17.70
CA ARG A 160 6.29 -3.05 -17.02
C ARG A 160 6.00 -3.98 -15.86
N ARG A 161 5.39 -3.46 -14.80
CA ARG A 161 4.96 -4.21 -13.63
C ARG A 161 3.44 -4.31 -13.61
N CYS A 162 2.94 -5.52 -13.37
CA CYS A 162 1.53 -5.77 -13.08
C CYS A 162 1.36 -6.54 -11.77
N TYR A 163 0.13 -6.56 -11.28
CA TYR A 163 -0.25 -7.15 -10.00
C TYR A 163 -1.28 -8.24 -10.26
N VAL A 164 -0.96 -9.48 -9.87
CA VAL A 164 -1.91 -10.59 -9.92
C VAL A 164 -2.81 -10.49 -8.69
N VAL A 165 -4.11 -10.27 -8.91
CA VAL A 165 -5.08 -10.08 -7.83
C VAL A 165 -6.19 -11.11 -7.89
N LEU A 166 -6.72 -11.45 -6.72
CA LEU A 166 -7.87 -12.31 -6.53
C LEU A 166 -8.98 -11.54 -5.81
N SER A 167 -10.20 -11.57 -6.33
CA SER A 167 -11.37 -11.00 -5.65
C SER A 167 -12.56 -11.94 -5.63
N TYR A 168 -13.42 -11.82 -4.62
CA TYR A 168 -14.64 -12.61 -4.51
C TYR A 168 -15.66 -12.19 -5.57
N ARG A 169 -16.39 -13.16 -6.13
CA ARG A 169 -17.52 -12.92 -7.04
C ARG A 169 -18.68 -13.85 -6.73
N ALA A 170 -19.89 -13.32 -6.74
CA ALA A 170 -21.10 -14.13 -6.69
C ALA A 170 -21.68 -14.26 -8.11
N CYS A 171 -21.98 -15.49 -8.53
CA CYS A 171 -22.55 -15.78 -9.85
C CYS A 171 -23.87 -16.52 -9.72
N LEU A 172 -24.85 -16.19 -10.55
CA LEU A 172 -26.10 -16.95 -10.62
C LEU A 172 -25.90 -18.23 -11.43
N THR A 173 -26.45 -19.34 -10.93
CA THR A 173 -26.33 -20.67 -11.53
C THR A 173 -27.63 -21.47 -11.43
N ALA A 174 -27.73 -22.51 -12.25
CA ALA A 174 -28.88 -23.42 -12.32
C ALA A 174 -30.23 -22.72 -12.60
N GLN A 175 -30.52 -22.43 -13.88
CA GLN A 175 -31.84 -21.95 -14.28
C GLN A 175 -32.91 -23.03 -14.09
N THR A 176 -34.01 -22.65 -13.48
CA THR A 176 -35.18 -23.51 -13.26
C THR A 176 -36.45 -22.77 -13.65
N PRO A 177 -37.49 -23.48 -14.14
CA PRO A 177 -38.81 -22.90 -14.33
C PRO A 177 -39.31 -22.26 -13.04
N ALA A 178 -39.76 -21.01 -13.13
CA ALA A 178 -40.32 -20.25 -12.03
C ALA A 178 -41.73 -19.77 -12.41
N ILE A 179 -42.57 -19.55 -11.40
CA ILE A 179 -43.90 -18.99 -11.61
C ILE A 179 -43.72 -17.54 -12.04
N ALA A 180 -44.14 -17.23 -13.26
CA ALA A 180 -44.14 -15.88 -13.79
C ALA A 180 -45.21 -15.04 -13.06
N ALA A 181 -44.97 -13.74 -12.90
CA ALA A 181 -46.00 -12.86 -12.35
C ALA A 181 -47.25 -12.89 -13.25
N PRO A 182 -48.47 -12.74 -12.70
CA PRO A 182 -49.73 -12.90 -13.44
C PRO A 182 -49.95 -11.90 -14.60
N CYS A 183 -48.98 -11.04 -14.90
CA CYS A 183 -48.99 -10.08 -16.01
C CYS A 183 -47.70 -10.08 -16.84
N SER A 184 -46.87 -11.14 -16.77
CA SER A 184 -45.72 -11.30 -17.66
C SER A 184 -46.04 -12.23 -18.83
N ASP A 185 -45.77 -11.80 -20.06
CA ASP A 185 -45.98 -12.54 -21.32
C ASP A 185 -45.02 -13.74 -21.52
N ALA A 186 -44.45 -14.28 -20.44
CA ALA A 186 -43.44 -15.32 -20.49
C ALA A 186 -44.05 -16.71 -20.23
N ASP A 187 -44.41 -17.41 -21.31
CA ASP A 187 -44.87 -18.80 -21.28
C ASP A 187 -43.80 -19.81 -20.77
N ASN A 188 -42.56 -19.34 -20.55
CA ASN A 188 -41.46 -20.11 -19.94
C ASN A 188 -40.55 -19.18 -19.12
N ALA A 189 -41.05 -18.66 -17.99
CA ALA A 189 -40.21 -17.89 -17.07
C ALA A 189 -39.14 -18.80 -16.42
N LEU A 190 -37.88 -18.59 -16.78
CA LEU A 190 -36.73 -19.21 -16.12
C LEU A 190 -36.16 -18.24 -15.09
N ALA A 191 -35.88 -18.73 -13.88
CA ALA A 191 -35.17 -18.01 -12.85
C ALA A 191 -33.96 -18.82 -12.35
N TRP A 192 -32.94 -18.12 -11.90
CA TRP A 192 -31.77 -18.76 -11.30
C TRP A 192 -32.11 -19.28 -9.90
N SER A 193 -31.81 -20.55 -9.65
CA SER A 193 -32.12 -21.21 -8.37
C SER A 193 -30.96 -21.18 -7.37
N ARG A 194 -29.74 -20.86 -7.82
CA ARG A 194 -28.53 -20.93 -6.99
C ARG A 194 -27.65 -19.71 -7.18
N VAL A 195 -26.98 -19.33 -6.10
CA VAL A 195 -25.82 -18.42 -6.10
C VAL A 195 -24.58 -19.28 -5.88
N LEU A 196 -23.60 -19.13 -6.76
CA LEU A 196 -22.27 -19.71 -6.62
C LEU A 196 -21.33 -18.63 -6.06
N ASP A 197 -20.76 -18.91 -4.90
CA ASP A 197 -19.59 -18.21 -4.39
C ASP A 197 -18.38 -18.59 -5.26
N SER A 198 -17.86 -17.62 -5.98
CA SER A 198 -16.81 -17.75 -6.99
C SER A 198 -15.74 -16.69 -6.78
N TYR A 199 -14.82 -16.60 -7.72
CA TYR A 199 -13.67 -15.72 -7.67
C TYR A 199 -13.40 -15.09 -9.03
N ARG A 200 -12.66 -13.99 -9.01
CA ARG A 200 -12.07 -13.35 -10.18
C ARG A 200 -10.56 -13.28 -9.96
N LEU A 201 -9.82 -13.91 -10.86
CA LEU A 201 -8.36 -13.77 -10.95
C LEU A 201 -8.06 -12.84 -12.13
N CYS A 202 -7.35 -11.73 -11.90
CA CYS A 202 -7.01 -10.78 -12.95
C CYS A 202 -5.67 -10.09 -12.72
N LEU A 203 -5.20 -9.43 -13.77
CA LEU A 203 -4.04 -8.54 -13.71
C LEU A 203 -4.52 -7.10 -13.52
N GLU A 204 -3.91 -6.39 -12.59
CA GLU A 204 -4.15 -4.98 -12.35
C GLU A 204 -2.90 -4.15 -12.70
N PRO A 205 -3.09 -2.93 -13.24
CA PRO A 205 -1.99 -2.03 -13.59
C PRO A 205 -1.33 -1.38 -12.37
N ALA A 206 -2.10 -1.22 -11.28
CA ALA A 206 -1.66 -0.61 -10.03
C ALA A 206 -1.84 -1.59 -8.86
N ALA A 207 -1.04 -1.40 -7.81
CA ALA A 207 -1.17 -2.19 -6.60
C ALA A 207 -2.56 -1.98 -5.98
N PRO A 208 -3.26 -3.06 -5.55
CA PRO A 208 -4.50 -2.90 -4.81
C PRO A 208 -4.22 -2.23 -3.45
N GLU A 209 -5.22 -1.52 -2.91
CA GLU A 209 -5.14 -0.97 -1.56
C GLU A 209 -4.94 -2.10 -0.54
N ASP A 210 -3.88 -2.02 0.26
CA ASP A 210 -3.64 -2.93 1.39
C ASP A 210 -4.22 -2.28 2.66
N PRO A 211 -5.33 -2.80 3.23
CA PRO A 211 -5.92 -2.24 4.45
C PRO A 211 -5.01 -2.42 5.68
N PHE A 212 -3.94 -3.22 5.58
CA PHE A 212 -3.00 -3.48 6.67
C PHE A 212 -1.55 -3.39 6.19
N GLU A 213 -1.20 -2.23 5.59
CA GLU A 213 0.12 -1.93 5.00
C GLU A 213 1.25 -2.72 5.65
N THR A 214 1.74 -3.68 4.89
CA THR A 214 2.68 -4.68 5.37
C THR A 214 4.09 -4.07 5.43
N VAL A 215 4.64 -3.92 6.65
CA VAL A 215 6.03 -3.49 6.88
C VAL A 215 6.95 -4.71 6.84
N ARG A 216 7.92 -4.69 5.93
CA ARG A 216 8.67 -5.89 5.51
C ARG A 216 10.17 -5.78 5.72
N ASP A 217 10.63 -4.56 5.97
CA ASP A 217 11.96 -4.32 6.50
C ASP A 217 11.87 -4.44 8.02
N TRP A 218 12.39 -5.55 8.56
CA TRP A 218 12.38 -5.81 9.99
C TRP A 218 13.14 -4.74 10.79
N THR A 219 14.01 -3.96 10.12
CA THR A 219 14.73 -2.82 10.71
C THR A 219 13.90 -1.52 10.72
N ARG A 220 12.79 -1.48 9.97
CA ARG A 220 11.78 -0.40 9.98
C ARG A 220 10.54 -0.74 10.79
N ILE A 221 10.53 -1.90 11.47
CA ILE A 221 9.50 -2.19 12.46
C ILE A 221 9.81 -1.31 13.66
N ASP A 222 9.02 -0.25 13.85
CA ASP A 222 9.06 0.52 15.09
C ASP A 222 8.95 -0.44 16.29
N GLU A 223 9.76 -0.22 17.34
CA GLU A 223 9.71 -1.06 18.53
C GLU A 223 8.26 -1.13 19.02
N PRO A 224 7.62 -2.31 18.97
CA PRO A 224 6.20 -2.39 19.23
C PRO A 224 5.95 -2.00 20.69
N PRO A 225 4.89 -1.23 20.99
CA PRO A 225 4.56 -0.91 22.37
C PRO A 225 4.43 -2.19 23.19
N ALA A 226 4.69 -2.08 24.50
CA ALA A 226 4.64 -3.21 25.42
C ALA A 226 3.41 -4.10 25.18
N LEU A 227 3.57 -5.42 25.23
CA LEU A 227 2.51 -6.40 24.90
C LEU A 227 1.16 -6.05 25.55
N ARG A 228 1.17 -5.60 26.80
CA ARG A 228 -0.02 -5.15 27.53
C ARG A 228 -0.73 -3.98 26.85
N THR A 229 0.01 -2.99 26.38
CA THR A 229 -0.54 -1.82 25.67
C THR A 229 -1.15 -2.24 24.33
N ARG A 230 -0.52 -3.17 23.60
CA ARG A 230 -1.07 -3.74 22.36
C ARG A 230 -2.37 -4.51 22.61
N MET A 231 -2.38 -5.38 23.61
CA MET A 231 -3.58 -6.12 24.00
C MET A 231 -4.68 -5.18 24.49
N GLN A 232 -4.34 -4.16 25.27
CA GLN A 232 -5.30 -3.15 25.73
C GLN A 232 -5.88 -2.37 24.55
N ALA A 233 -5.05 -1.93 23.60
CA ALA A 233 -5.52 -1.25 22.39
C ALA A 233 -6.46 -2.13 21.57
N LEU A 234 -6.14 -3.43 21.41
CA LEU A 234 -7.02 -4.39 20.74
C LEU A 234 -8.37 -4.58 21.47
N LEU A 235 -8.34 -4.56 22.81
CA LEU A 235 -9.55 -4.72 23.64
C LEU A 235 -10.41 -3.44 23.68
N THR A 236 -9.81 -2.25 23.62
CA THR A 236 -10.52 -0.98 23.78
C THR A 236 -10.91 -0.33 22.47
N ASN A 237 -10.19 -0.61 21.37
CA ASN A 237 -10.43 -0.01 20.07
C ASN A 237 -11.24 -0.96 19.20
N VAL A 238 -12.57 -0.93 19.34
CA VAL A 238 -13.46 -1.54 18.37
C VAL A 238 -13.21 -0.87 17.01
N PRO A 239 -12.98 -1.63 15.92
CA PRO A 239 -12.80 -1.05 14.59
C PRO A 239 -13.96 -0.09 14.27
N PRO A 240 -13.69 1.20 13.96
CA PRO A 240 -14.72 2.24 13.88
C PRO A 240 -15.73 2.00 12.74
N ALA A 241 -15.50 1.01 11.89
CA ALA A 241 -16.26 0.77 10.68
C ALA A 241 -16.68 -0.70 10.51
N LEU A 242 -17.08 -1.40 11.58
CA LEU A 242 -17.68 -2.75 11.50
C LEU A 242 -18.79 -2.83 10.45
N ALA A 243 -19.57 -1.75 10.31
CA ALA A 243 -20.61 -1.61 9.31
C ALA A 243 -20.11 -1.78 7.86
N ARG A 244 -18.85 -1.45 7.55
CA ARG A 244 -18.30 -1.64 6.19
C ARG A 244 -18.35 -3.10 5.73
N LEU A 245 -18.26 -4.05 6.66
CA LEU A 245 -18.33 -5.48 6.37
C LEU A 245 -19.72 -5.93 5.85
N TYR A 246 -20.78 -5.15 6.13
CA TYR A 246 -22.16 -5.54 5.83
C TYR A 246 -23.05 -4.42 5.25
N ALA A 247 -22.53 -3.22 5.02
CA ALA A 247 -23.27 -2.09 4.48
C ALA A 247 -23.13 -1.92 2.96
N HIS A 248 -21.96 -2.21 2.38
CA HIS A 248 -21.69 -2.02 0.94
C HIS A 248 -20.73 -3.09 0.41
N ALA A 249 -20.94 -3.52 -0.84
CA ALA A 249 -20.02 -4.43 -1.52
C ALA A 249 -18.86 -3.63 -2.13
N GLU A 250 -17.77 -3.51 -1.40
CA GLU A 250 -16.49 -3.11 -1.98
C GLU A 250 -15.88 -4.32 -2.73
N ASP A 251 -15.35 -4.08 -3.94
CA ASP A 251 -14.55 -5.09 -4.68
C ASP A 251 -13.15 -5.12 -4.05
N THR A 252 -13.03 -5.85 -2.94
CA THR A 252 -11.77 -6.00 -2.23
C THR A 252 -10.88 -6.99 -2.94
N LYS A 253 -9.69 -6.55 -3.31
CA LYS A 253 -8.71 -7.32 -4.07
C LYS A 253 -7.61 -7.82 -3.14
N LEU A 254 -7.27 -9.09 -3.25
CA LEU A 254 -6.14 -9.70 -2.57
C LEU A 254 -4.96 -9.82 -3.52
N LEU A 255 -3.81 -9.25 -3.16
CA LEU A 255 -2.59 -9.35 -3.95
C LEU A 255 -1.96 -10.75 -3.81
N LEU A 256 -1.77 -11.44 -4.94
CA LEU A 256 -1.16 -12.77 -5.00
C LEU A 256 0.29 -12.76 -5.48
N ALA A 257 0.66 -11.88 -6.41
CA ALA A 257 2.02 -11.75 -6.91
C ALA A 257 2.25 -10.40 -7.59
N THR A 258 3.48 -9.90 -7.56
CA THR A 258 3.95 -8.87 -8.48
C THR A 258 4.73 -9.51 -9.61
N VAL A 259 4.47 -9.08 -10.84
CA VAL A 259 5.11 -9.65 -12.03
C VAL A 259 5.70 -8.51 -12.84
N ASP A 260 7.01 -8.59 -13.10
CA ASP A 260 7.71 -7.73 -14.04
C ASP A 260 7.71 -8.41 -15.41
N LEU A 261 7.26 -7.66 -16.41
CA LEU A 261 7.01 -8.08 -17.77
C LEU A 261 7.89 -7.28 -18.73
N GLU A 262 8.30 -7.91 -19.82
CA GLU A 262 8.96 -7.25 -20.94
C GLU A 262 8.42 -7.75 -22.28
N THR A 263 8.60 -6.94 -23.32
CA THR A 263 8.22 -7.30 -24.69
C THR A 263 9.40 -7.88 -25.46
N ILE A 264 9.22 -9.06 -26.03
CA ILE A 264 10.18 -9.70 -26.95
C ILE A 264 9.39 -10.15 -28.18
N ASP A 265 9.76 -9.64 -29.37
CA ASP A 265 9.10 -9.96 -30.65
C ASP A 265 7.56 -9.80 -30.61
N ASP A 266 7.07 -8.68 -30.07
CA ASP A 266 5.65 -8.36 -29.84
C ASP A 266 4.90 -9.31 -28.88
N ARG A 267 5.64 -10.14 -28.12
CA ARG A 267 5.08 -11.05 -27.11
C ARG A 267 5.50 -10.63 -25.72
N THR A 268 4.65 -10.92 -24.75
CA THR A 268 4.95 -10.68 -23.35
C THR A 268 5.75 -11.84 -22.78
N THR A 269 6.81 -11.51 -22.06
CA THR A 269 7.61 -12.47 -21.28
C THR A 269 7.70 -12.00 -19.83
N VAL A 270 7.86 -12.96 -18.91
CA VAL A 270 8.00 -12.68 -17.46
C VAL A 270 9.48 -12.61 -17.13
N VAL A 271 9.92 -11.46 -16.61
CA VAL A 271 11.30 -11.20 -16.20
C VAL A 271 11.52 -11.59 -14.75
N ALA A 272 10.60 -11.15 -13.89
CA ALA A 272 10.63 -11.45 -12.46
C ALA A 272 9.21 -11.69 -11.97
N LEU A 273 9.09 -12.63 -11.04
CA LEU A 273 7.85 -12.93 -10.35
C LEU A 273 8.15 -13.02 -8.86
N ASP A 274 7.45 -12.20 -8.09
CA ASP A 274 7.57 -12.19 -6.64
C ASP A 274 6.21 -12.52 -6.02
N SER A 275 6.17 -13.69 -5.39
CA SER A 275 5.01 -14.25 -4.72
C SER A 275 5.07 -14.10 -3.20
N SER A 276 6.14 -13.50 -2.67
CA SER A 276 6.30 -13.20 -1.25
C SER A 276 5.47 -11.99 -0.79
N VAL A 277 4.87 -11.25 -1.75
CA VAL A 277 3.89 -10.18 -1.50
C VAL A 277 2.61 -10.68 -0.83
N ARG A 278 2.29 -11.97 -0.93
CA ARG A 278 1.05 -12.52 -0.36
C ARG A 278 0.97 -12.27 1.13
N ALA A 279 -0.13 -11.68 1.57
CA ALA A 279 -0.48 -11.64 2.97
C ALA A 279 -0.84 -13.07 3.42
N LEU A 280 -0.17 -13.57 4.46
CA LEU A 280 -0.57 -14.80 5.14
C LEU A 280 -1.68 -14.50 6.13
N LEU A 281 -2.63 -15.42 6.27
CA LEU A 281 -3.69 -15.27 7.25
C LEU A 281 -3.10 -15.22 8.70
N PRO A 282 -3.61 -14.33 9.57
CA PRO A 282 -3.28 -14.16 10.99
C PRO A 282 -2.94 -15.37 11.87
N PRO A 283 -3.47 -16.60 11.70
CA PRO A 283 -3.06 -17.72 12.55
C PRO A 283 -1.55 -18.01 12.49
N VAL A 284 -0.89 -17.76 11.35
CA VAL A 284 0.56 -17.93 11.19
C VAL A 284 1.31 -16.69 11.69
N GLN A 285 0.74 -15.51 11.47
CA GLN A 285 1.32 -14.23 11.88
C GLN A 285 1.36 -14.05 13.40
N SER A 286 0.28 -14.38 14.09
CA SER A 286 0.23 -14.34 15.56
C SER A 286 1.16 -15.40 16.18
N ILE A 287 1.28 -16.58 15.59
CA ILE A 287 2.24 -17.61 16.07
C ILE A 287 3.68 -17.17 15.80
N ALA A 288 3.99 -16.58 14.64
CA ALA A 288 5.32 -16.07 14.32
C ALA A 288 5.73 -14.88 15.21
N GLU A 289 4.81 -13.95 15.46
CA GLU A 289 5.02 -12.83 16.39
C GLU A 289 5.26 -13.31 17.82
N ILE A 290 4.48 -14.29 18.28
CA ILE A 290 4.59 -14.85 19.64
C ILE A 290 5.86 -15.70 19.79
N ALA A 291 6.23 -16.49 18.78
CA ALA A 291 7.35 -17.42 18.86
C ALA A 291 8.71 -16.80 18.53
N LEU A 292 8.75 -15.81 17.64
CA LEU A 292 10.00 -15.31 17.04
C LEU A 292 10.12 -13.78 17.10
N GLY A 293 9.13 -13.06 17.63
CA GLY A 293 9.14 -11.60 17.67
C GLY A 293 9.20 -10.94 16.28
N THR A 294 8.89 -11.67 15.22
CA THR A 294 9.06 -11.24 13.83
C THR A 294 7.75 -11.38 13.05
N ARG A 295 7.39 -10.32 12.32
CA ARG A 295 6.25 -10.25 11.41
C ARG A 295 6.71 -10.69 10.02
N LEU A 296 6.13 -11.76 9.47
CA LEU A 296 6.56 -12.35 8.20
C LEU A 296 5.73 -11.79 7.04
N VAL A 297 6.31 -10.91 6.22
CA VAL A 297 5.71 -10.47 4.94
C VAL A 297 6.82 -9.92 3.98
N GLY A 298 6.90 -10.30 2.67
CA GLY A 298 7.82 -9.80 1.56
C GLY A 298 7.29 -8.80 0.45
N PRO A 299 8.02 -8.31 -0.56
CA PRO A 299 8.42 -6.90 -0.73
C PRO A 299 7.44 -5.76 -0.33
N ALA A 300 8.06 -4.67 0.11
CA ALA A 300 7.42 -3.40 0.43
C ALA A 300 6.58 -2.87 -0.74
N ALA A 301 5.45 -2.23 -0.43
CA ALA A 301 4.94 -1.17 -1.30
C ALA A 301 6.09 -0.15 -1.53
N PRO A 302 6.21 0.46 -2.73
CA PRO A 302 7.14 1.55 -2.91
C PRO A 302 6.85 2.56 -1.80
N ALA A 303 7.90 2.85 -1.01
CA ALA A 303 7.79 3.61 0.23
C ALA A 303 6.79 4.76 0.06
N ALA A 304 5.79 4.83 0.94
CA ALA A 304 5.11 6.09 1.21
C ALA A 304 6.21 7.16 1.28
N ALA A 305 6.14 8.15 0.39
CA ALA A 305 7.21 9.11 0.13
C ALA A 305 7.92 9.46 1.44
N ALA A 306 9.22 9.16 1.54
CA ALA A 306 9.99 9.37 2.76
C ALA A 306 9.69 10.79 3.25
N HIS A 307 9.10 10.90 4.44
CA HIS A 307 8.66 12.21 4.90
C HIS A 307 9.89 13.07 5.16
N PHE A 308 9.89 14.25 4.55
CA PHE A 308 10.90 15.25 4.79
C PHE A 308 10.78 15.74 6.24
N ARG A 309 11.80 15.50 7.07
CA ARG A 309 11.75 15.67 8.54
C ARG A 309 12.99 16.36 9.08
N ALA A 310 12.82 17.06 10.20
CA ALA A 310 13.94 17.57 10.99
C ALA A 310 14.50 16.44 11.88
N LEU A 311 15.79 16.16 11.78
CA LEU A 311 16.47 15.10 12.54
C LEU A 311 17.02 15.63 13.87
N SER A 312 17.56 16.83 13.87
CA SER A 312 18.16 17.46 15.06
C SER A 312 18.15 18.97 14.95
N ALA A 313 18.18 19.64 16.11
CA ALA A 313 18.45 21.06 16.22
C ALA A 313 19.42 21.26 17.39
N ILE A 314 20.61 21.78 17.11
CA ILE A 314 21.71 21.88 18.07
C ILE A 314 22.21 23.32 18.09
N ALA A 315 22.29 23.92 19.28
CA ALA A 315 22.92 25.22 19.48
C ALA A 315 24.38 25.04 19.92
N ALA A 316 25.29 25.82 19.34
CA ALA A 316 26.70 25.84 19.67
C ALA A 316 27.23 27.29 19.69
N SER A 317 28.11 27.61 20.64
CA SER A 317 28.80 28.91 20.72
C SER A 317 30.17 28.83 20.04
N ASP A 318 30.54 29.88 19.30
CA ASP A 318 31.91 30.10 18.82
C ASP A 318 32.71 31.08 19.70
N GLY A 319 32.16 31.48 20.85
CA GLY A 319 32.71 32.47 21.77
C GLY A 319 32.37 33.92 21.41
N THR A 320 31.65 34.16 20.32
CA THR A 320 31.18 35.49 19.90
C THR A 320 29.70 35.51 19.50
N ALA A 321 29.18 34.39 18.99
CA ALA A 321 27.80 34.22 18.57
C ALA A 321 27.35 32.77 18.76
N ILE A 322 26.04 32.59 18.93
CA ILE A 322 25.41 31.27 18.91
C ILE A 322 25.05 30.89 17.47
N SER A 323 25.40 29.67 17.07
CA SER A 323 24.94 29.03 15.86
C SER A 323 23.95 27.91 16.19
N VAL A 324 22.79 27.91 15.55
CA VAL A 324 21.80 26.83 15.65
C VAL A 324 21.82 26.07 14.33
N ALA A 325 22.27 24.81 14.38
CA ALA A 325 22.30 23.91 13.24
C ALA A 325 21.11 22.94 13.31
N VAL A 326 20.25 22.99 12.29
CA VAL A 326 19.15 22.05 12.08
C VAL A 326 19.51 21.11 10.94
N THR A 327 19.47 19.81 11.20
CA THR A 327 19.72 18.78 10.19
C THR A 327 18.41 18.15 9.77
N PHE A 328 18.20 17.98 8.47
CA PHE A 328 16.99 17.42 7.88
C PHE A 328 17.27 16.07 7.20
N SER A 329 16.22 15.31 6.91
CA SER A 329 16.31 14.00 6.24
C SER A 329 16.61 14.08 4.74
N ALA A 330 16.42 15.25 4.12
CA ALA A 330 16.69 15.49 2.71
C ALA A 330 17.20 16.93 2.47
N PRO A 331 17.80 17.23 1.31
CA PRO A 331 18.22 18.58 0.96
C PRO A 331 17.06 19.58 0.92
N LEU A 332 17.30 20.78 1.46
CA LEU A 332 16.32 21.86 1.56
C LEU A 332 16.14 22.60 0.24
N GLN A 333 14.91 23.02 -0.07
CA GLN A 333 14.63 24.01 -1.11
C GLN A 333 14.89 25.42 -0.56
N PRO A 334 15.93 26.16 -0.99
CA PRO A 334 16.34 27.40 -0.33
C PRO A 334 15.27 28.50 -0.33
N LEU A 335 14.42 28.54 -1.35
CA LEU A 335 13.33 29.50 -1.46
C LEU A 335 12.17 29.25 -0.50
N SER A 336 12.10 28.07 0.14
CA SER A 336 11.10 27.76 1.16
C SER A 336 11.46 28.29 2.55
N ILE A 337 12.71 28.70 2.76
CA ILE A 337 13.17 29.29 4.02
C ILE A 337 12.90 30.80 4.00
N THR A 338 11.82 31.18 4.66
CA THR A 338 11.41 32.58 4.88
C THR A 338 11.55 32.98 6.35
N PRO A 339 11.53 34.28 6.68
CA PRO A 339 11.51 34.74 8.07
C PRO A 339 10.35 34.20 8.90
N ASP A 340 9.21 33.86 8.27
CA ASP A 340 8.05 33.31 8.96
C ASP A 340 8.11 31.77 9.11
N SER A 341 8.93 31.10 8.29
CA SER A 341 9.06 29.63 8.29
C SER A 341 9.92 29.10 9.44
N VAL A 342 10.75 29.96 10.06
CA VAL A 342 11.67 29.59 11.15
C VAL A 342 11.63 30.63 12.25
N ARG A 343 11.35 30.19 13.48
CA ARG A 343 11.33 31.05 14.66
C ARG A 343 12.22 30.47 15.74
N ILE A 344 13.09 31.30 16.32
CA ILE A 344 13.91 30.95 17.47
C ILE A 344 13.46 31.81 18.65
N LEU A 345 13.22 31.18 19.80
CA LEU A 345 12.89 31.86 21.03
C LEU A 345 13.87 31.48 22.12
N ARG A 346 14.20 32.45 22.97
CA ARG A 346 14.99 32.28 24.18
C ARG A 346 14.11 32.56 25.38
N PHE A 347 14.20 31.72 26.41
CA PHE A 347 13.52 31.98 27.67
C PHE A 347 14.38 32.87 28.56
N ASP A 348 13.88 34.06 28.86
CA ASP A 348 14.42 34.96 29.88
C ASP A 348 13.64 34.78 31.19
N PRO A 349 14.29 34.53 32.34
CA PRO A 349 13.60 34.32 33.60
C PRO A 349 12.82 35.55 34.11
N THR A 350 13.11 36.74 33.58
CA THR A 350 12.45 38.01 33.94
C THR A 350 11.45 38.49 32.90
N ALA A 351 11.68 38.21 31.61
CA ALA A 351 10.85 38.68 30.50
C ALA A 351 10.03 37.58 29.82
N GLY A 352 10.25 36.30 30.16
CA GLY A 352 9.61 35.15 29.52
C GLY A 352 10.22 34.81 28.15
N TRP A 353 9.43 34.16 27.29
CA TRP A 353 9.88 33.81 25.94
C TRP A 353 10.05 35.05 25.08
N THR A 354 11.29 35.29 24.64
CA THR A 354 11.66 36.39 23.74
C THR A 354 12.10 35.79 22.41
N GLU A 355 11.51 36.26 21.31
CA GLU A 355 11.88 35.83 19.95
C GLU A 355 13.18 36.50 19.50
N LEU A 356 14.06 35.71 18.88
CA LEU A 356 15.36 36.13 18.38
C LEU A 356 15.33 36.17 16.85
N THR A 357 15.85 37.25 16.27
CA THR A 357 16.05 37.36 14.82
C THR A 357 17.47 36.89 14.48
N PRO A 358 17.64 35.84 13.66
CA PRO A 358 18.96 35.42 13.19
C PRO A 358 19.65 36.54 12.42
N ALA A 359 20.94 36.76 12.67
CA ALA A 359 21.76 37.71 11.93
C ALA A 359 22.04 37.20 10.50
N SER A 360 22.14 35.88 10.33
CA SER A 360 22.25 35.23 9.03
C SER A 360 21.69 33.80 9.07
N SER A 361 21.32 33.30 7.90
CA SER A 361 20.91 31.92 7.67
C SER A 361 21.66 31.36 6.47
N ASN A 362 22.22 30.16 6.59
CA ASN A 362 22.92 29.47 5.51
C ASN A 362 22.38 28.04 5.37
N ILE A 363 22.21 27.58 4.13
CA ILE A 363 21.74 26.24 3.79
C ILE A 363 22.87 25.50 3.09
N THR A 364 23.25 24.35 3.62
CA THR A 364 24.24 23.45 3.02
C THR A 364 23.65 22.05 2.91
N GLY A 365 23.11 21.72 1.74
CA GLY A 365 22.42 20.45 1.51
C GLY A 365 21.21 20.29 2.43
N ALA A 366 21.28 19.34 3.36
CA ALA A 366 20.24 19.03 4.33
C ALA A 366 20.43 19.75 5.68
N VAL A 367 21.33 20.73 5.77
CA VAL A 367 21.62 21.46 7.02
C VAL A 367 21.27 22.93 6.86
N LEU A 368 20.43 23.45 7.76
CA LEU A 368 20.18 24.87 7.94
C LEU A 368 20.96 25.35 9.16
N THR A 369 21.85 26.32 8.96
CA THR A 369 22.61 26.97 10.04
C THR A 369 22.12 28.39 10.22
N LEU A 370 21.71 28.74 11.44
CA LEU A 370 21.21 30.06 11.81
C LEU A 370 22.21 30.67 12.80
N THR A 371 22.80 31.81 12.46
CA THR A 371 23.74 32.51 13.35
C THR A 371 23.00 33.64 14.06
N LEU A 372 22.98 33.60 15.39
CA LEU A 372 22.42 34.62 16.25
C LEU A 372 23.49 35.70 16.50
N GLY A 373 23.09 36.98 16.52
CA GLY A 373 24.02 38.10 16.77
C GLY A 373 24.43 38.28 18.24
N GLU A 374 24.19 37.27 19.08
CA GLU A 374 24.48 37.26 20.51
C GLU A 374 25.10 35.91 20.92
N ASP A 375 25.91 35.94 21.97
CA ASP A 375 26.44 34.73 22.62
C ASP A 375 25.70 34.44 23.92
N TRP A 376 25.60 33.17 24.30
CA TRP A 376 24.96 32.73 25.54
C TRP A 376 26.02 32.29 26.54
N THR A 377 26.22 33.09 27.59
CA THR A 377 27.30 32.89 28.58
C THR A 377 26.95 31.96 29.74
N GLY A 378 25.73 31.42 29.76
CA GLY A 378 25.22 30.52 30.79
C GLY A 378 24.13 29.59 30.26
N ASP A 379 23.67 28.68 31.12
CA ASP A 379 22.59 27.75 30.80
C ASP A 379 21.35 28.50 30.32
N THR A 380 20.99 28.30 29.05
CA THR A 380 19.95 29.07 28.37
C THR A 380 18.92 28.12 27.78
N LEU A 381 17.68 28.22 28.23
CA LEU A 381 16.55 27.50 27.65
C LEU A 381 16.11 28.20 26.37
N TRP A 382 16.02 27.46 25.27
CA TRP A 382 15.67 27.98 23.95
C TRP A 382 14.69 27.04 23.24
N GLN A 383 13.98 27.59 22.26
CA GLN A 383 13.01 26.91 21.44
C GLN A 383 13.26 27.24 19.98
N ILE A 384 13.09 26.25 19.10
CA ILE A 384 12.97 26.46 17.66
C ILE A 384 11.63 25.92 17.18
N ALA A 385 10.97 26.68 16.32
CA ALA A 385 9.75 26.29 15.64
C ALA A 385 9.95 26.42 14.13
N LEU A 386 9.71 25.32 13.42
CA LEU A 386 9.85 25.18 11.98
C LEU A 386 8.48 24.92 11.38
N SER A 387 8.11 25.70 10.37
CA SER A 387 6.83 25.61 9.68
C SER A 387 6.81 24.41 8.74
N GLY A 388 5.94 23.45 9.01
CA GLY A 388 5.63 22.35 8.09
C GLY A 388 4.26 22.50 7.43
N GLY A 389 3.32 23.19 8.07
CA GLY A 389 2.00 23.49 7.52
C GLY A 389 1.82 24.95 7.09
N GLY A 390 0.61 25.29 6.64
CA GLY A 390 0.22 26.69 6.42
C GLY A 390 0.69 27.30 5.10
N ALA A 391 0.79 28.63 5.07
CA ALA A 391 1.03 29.40 3.84
C ALA A 391 2.50 29.41 3.37
N GLN A 392 3.44 29.10 4.28
CA GLN A 392 4.88 29.09 4.01
C GLN A 392 5.55 27.89 4.70
N PRO A 393 5.30 26.66 4.21
CA PRO A 393 5.96 25.48 4.73
C PRO A 393 7.40 25.37 4.22
N ILE A 394 8.29 24.81 5.03
CA ILE A 394 9.63 24.42 4.60
C ILE A 394 9.50 23.17 3.71
N LEU A 395 10.18 23.16 2.56
CA LEU A 395 10.12 22.10 1.57
C LEU A 395 11.50 21.47 1.31
N ASP A 396 11.54 20.20 0.94
CA ASP A 396 12.70 19.59 0.28
C ASP A 396 12.77 19.96 -1.22
N LEU A 397 13.83 19.53 -1.91
CA LEU A 397 14.00 19.75 -3.34
C LEU A 397 12.93 19.08 -4.21
N ASP A 398 12.27 18.04 -3.70
CA ASP A 398 11.21 17.31 -4.38
C ASP A 398 9.81 17.92 -4.12
N GLY A 399 9.74 18.98 -3.31
CA GLY A 399 8.52 19.72 -3.01
C GLY A 399 7.67 19.13 -1.88
N HIS A 400 8.21 18.20 -1.07
CA HIS A 400 7.53 17.65 0.09
C HIS A 400 7.61 18.62 1.28
N PRO A 401 6.48 18.88 1.97
CA PRO A 401 6.47 19.74 3.14
C PRO A 401 7.09 19.07 4.37
N LEU A 402 7.72 19.87 5.23
CA LEU A 402 8.29 19.41 6.49
C LEU A 402 7.21 18.72 7.34
N ALA A 403 7.52 17.52 7.79
CA ALA A 403 6.61 16.62 8.47
C ALA A 403 7.00 16.40 9.94
N GLY A 404 7.33 17.49 10.65
CA GLY A 404 7.75 17.45 12.05
C GLY A 404 9.21 17.02 12.26
N PHE A 405 9.57 16.82 13.53
CA PHE A 405 10.81 16.15 13.90
C PHE A 405 10.73 14.63 13.65
N ALA A 406 11.89 13.97 13.67
CA ALA A 406 11.99 12.52 13.49
C ALA A 406 11.20 11.72 14.55
N ASP A 407 11.06 12.26 15.75
CA ASP A 407 10.30 11.69 16.88
C ASP A 407 8.82 12.10 16.92
N ASP A 408 8.38 12.99 16.02
CA ASP A 408 6.98 13.42 15.93
C ASP A 408 6.10 12.40 15.17
N PRO A 409 4.81 12.28 15.54
CA PRO A 409 3.87 11.40 14.84
C PRO A 409 3.75 11.77 13.36
N THR A 410 3.77 10.75 12.52
CA THR A 410 3.71 10.87 11.06
C THR A 410 2.39 11.50 10.58
N PRO A 411 2.43 12.66 9.89
CA PRO A 411 1.24 13.21 9.24
C PRO A 411 0.87 12.39 7.98
N PRO A 412 -0.39 12.45 7.50
CA PRO A 412 -0.77 11.83 6.25
C PRO A 412 0.06 12.34 5.05
N PRO A 413 0.29 11.52 4.00
CA PRO A 413 1.05 11.93 2.82
C PRO A 413 0.57 13.25 2.20
N GLY A 414 1.52 14.12 1.81
CA GLY A 414 1.23 15.42 1.22
C GLY A 414 0.74 16.49 2.21
N ARG A 415 0.74 16.22 3.52
CA ARG A 415 0.54 17.23 4.56
C ARG A 415 1.81 17.42 5.39
N GLY A 416 2.19 18.67 5.62
CA GLY A 416 3.25 18.97 6.57
C GLY A 416 2.74 19.15 8.00
N HIS A 417 3.69 19.11 8.91
CA HIS A 417 3.52 19.20 10.36
C HIS A 417 4.63 20.07 10.93
N ASP A 418 4.28 21.04 11.76
CA ASP A 418 5.27 21.97 12.33
C ASP A 418 6.19 21.23 13.30
N ALA A 419 7.50 21.48 13.17
CA ALA A 419 8.52 20.84 14.01
C ALA A 419 8.94 21.82 15.11
N VAL A 420 8.64 21.49 16.38
CA VAL A 420 8.92 22.37 17.52
C VAL A 420 9.81 21.65 18.52
N ARG A 421 10.96 22.25 18.86
CA ARG A 421 11.90 21.68 19.84
C ARG A 421 12.29 22.70 20.88
N ILE A 422 12.23 22.30 22.15
CA ILE A 422 12.74 23.05 23.30
C ILE A 422 13.99 22.33 23.81
N ALA A 423 15.08 23.05 23.99
CA ALA A 423 16.35 22.51 24.48
C ALA A 423 17.04 23.50 25.42
N THR A 424 17.97 23.01 26.22
CA THR A 424 18.84 23.85 27.05
C THR A 424 20.23 23.85 26.43
N PHE A 425 20.76 25.03 26.14
CA PHE A 425 22.16 25.21 25.81
C PHE A 425 22.96 25.36 27.10
N SER A 426 24.06 24.62 27.22
CA SER A 426 25.03 24.77 28.30
C SER A 426 26.39 25.12 27.68
N PRO A 427 27.03 26.22 28.10
CA PRO A 427 28.36 26.58 27.60
C PRO A 427 29.38 25.50 28.00
N ALA A 428 30.31 25.22 27.08
CA ALA A 428 31.33 24.17 27.22
C ALA A 428 32.46 24.55 28.18
#